data_AF-A0A7Y1X4K3-F1
#
_entry.id   AF-A0A7Y1X4K3-F1
#
_cell.length_a   1.000
_cell.length_b   1.000
_cell.length_c   1.000
_cell.angle_alpha   90.00
_cell.angle_beta   90.00
_cell.angle_gamma   90.00
#
_symmetry.space_group_name_H-M   'P 1'
#
loop_
_entity.id
_entity.type
_entity.pdbx_description
1 polymer ?
#
loop_
_entity_poly.entity_id
_entity_poly.type
_entity_poly.pdbx_seq_one_letter_code
_entity_poly.pdbx_strand_id
1 'polypeptide(L)'
;MRTVAELEGFFEGPQPDVAPVNLADEYLRAGEEILENWLIAHDREPTQDKKEGFRILALQRQGSKGDPSFNACRETARELVYHYNLITLNPEHKETEQRLKMAEMVAKHLILFVGGKLQVAGLGEFCCSSKSLRLDNDELKKTIGAEHA
;
A
#
# COMPACT_ATOMS: atom_id res chain seq x y z
N MET A 1 -12.78 6.40 -5.31
CA MET A 1 -11.82 5.52 -4.62
C MET A 1 -11.34 4.51 -5.65
N ARG A 2 -10.03 4.39 -5.84
CA ARG A 2 -9.43 3.30 -6.63
C ARG A 2 -9.62 1.95 -5.94
N THR A 3 -9.76 0.88 -6.73
CA THR A 3 -9.71 -0.51 -6.26
C THR A 3 -8.30 -0.89 -5.82
N VAL A 4 -8.14 -1.99 -5.09
CA VAL A 4 -6.83 -2.50 -4.67
C VAL A 4 -5.91 -2.73 -5.88
N ALA A 5 -6.41 -3.34 -6.96
CA ALA A 5 -5.62 -3.59 -8.17
C ALA A 5 -5.18 -2.31 -8.88
N GLU A 6 -6.04 -1.29 -8.95
CA GLU A 6 -5.66 0.02 -9.50
C GLU A 6 -4.61 0.73 -8.64
N LEU A 7 -4.70 0.59 -7.31
CA LEU A 7 -3.72 1.13 -6.38
C LEU A 7 -2.37 0.42 -6.53
N GLU A 8 -2.34 -0.91 -6.62
CA GLU A 8 -1.12 -1.67 -6.87
C GLU A 8 -0.48 -1.28 -8.20
N GLY A 9 -1.27 -1.24 -9.27
CA GLY A 9 -0.80 -0.85 -10.61
C GLY A 9 -0.21 0.57 -10.66
N PHE A 10 -0.74 1.51 -9.86
CA PHE A 10 -0.19 2.85 -9.74
C PHE A 10 1.26 2.87 -9.22
N PHE A 11 1.68 1.88 -8.43
CA PHE A 11 3.04 1.75 -7.89
C PHE A 11 3.94 0.76 -8.65
N GLU A 12 3.49 0.21 -9.78
CA GLU A 12 4.30 -0.65 -10.66
C GLU A 12 4.99 0.12 -11.79
N GLY A 13 4.44 1.28 -12.17
CA GLY A 13 4.95 2.13 -13.24
C GLY A 13 5.82 3.29 -12.76
N PRO A 14 6.52 3.97 -13.69
CA PRO A 14 7.18 5.23 -13.39
C PRO A 14 6.13 6.28 -12.99
N GLN A 15 6.46 7.06 -11.96
CA GLN A 15 5.60 8.14 -11.49
C GLN A 15 5.61 9.31 -12.48
N PRO A 16 4.48 10.01 -12.65
CA PRO A 16 4.39 11.13 -13.58
C PRO A 16 5.37 12.24 -13.19
N ASP A 17 5.96 12.90 -14.19
CA ASP A 17 6.82 14.06 -13.98
C ASP A 17 5.97 15.30 -13.64
N VAL A 18 5.64 15.44 -12.36
CA VAL A 18 4.86 16.55 -11.79
C VAL A 18 5.54 17.09 -10.54
N ALA A 19 5.06 18.24 -10.06
CA ALA A 19 5.60 18.85 -8.85
C ALA A 19 5.57 17.86 -7.65
N PRO A 20 6.64 17.78 -6.83
CA PRO A 20 6.71 16.83 -5.71
C PRO A 20 5.53 16.88 -4.74
N VAL A 21 4.97 18.07 -4.52
CA VAL A 21 3.80 18.27 -3.66
C VAL A 21 2.56 17.54 -4.20
N ASN A 22 2.36 17.54 -5.52
CA ASN A 22 1.23 16.87 -6.15
C ASN A 22 1.39 15.35 -6.08
N LEU A 23 2.62 14.83 -6.22
CA LEU A 23 2.88 13.40 -6.02
C LEU A 23 2.68 12.99 -4.55
N ALA A 24 3.11 13.83 -3.60
CA ALA A 24 2.89 13.57 -2.18
C ALA A 24 1.39 13.55 -1.82
N ASP A 25 0.58 14.45 -2.40
CA ASP A 25 -0.88 14.43 -2.30
C ASP A 25 -1.45 13.10 -2.81
N GLU A 26 -1.01 12.64 -4.00
CA GLU A 26 -1.48 11.38 -4.58
C GLU A 26 -1.08 10.15 -3.76
N TYR A 27 0.11 10.13 -3.15
CA TYR A 27 0.52 9.05 -2.25
C TYR A 27 -0.29 9.03 -0.96
N LEU A 28 -0.53 10.19 -0.35
CA LEU A 28 -1.36 10.30 0.85
C LEU A 28 -2.80 9.83 0.54
N ARG A 29 -3.35 10.25 -0.60
CA ARG A 29 -4.67 9.84 -1.09
C ARG A 29 -4.74 8.34 -1.34
N ALA A 30 -3.74 7.75 -1.99
CA ALA A 30 -3.67 6.31 -2.19
C ALA A 30 -3.66 5.54 -0.85
N GLY A 31 -2.95 6.07 0.15
CA GLY A 31 -2.96 5.55 1.52
C GLY A 31 -4.33 5.65 2.22
N GLU A 32 -5.12 6.69 1.95
CA GLU A 32 -6.50 6.78 2.42
C GLU A 32 -7.41 5.77 1.71
N GLU A 33 -7.34 5.71 0.38
CA GLU A 33 -8.18 4.83 -0.43
C GLU A 33 -8.00 3.36 -0.07
N ILE A 34 -6.78 2.89 0.22
CA ILE A 34 -6.61 1.50 0.64
C ILE A 34 -7.25 1.21 2.01
N LEU A 35 -7.25 2.17 2.93
CA LEU A 35 -7.93 2.02 4.23
C LEU A 35 -9.45 2.11 4.08
N GLU A 36 -9.95 2.88 3.11
CA GLU A 36 -11.36 2.87 2.72
C GLU A 36 -11.75 1.49 2.16
N ASN A 37 -10.95 0.92 1.26
CA ASN A 37 -11.15 -0.44 0.74
C ASN A 37 -11.25 -1.46 1.88
N TRP A 38 -10.36 -1.38 2.88
CA TRP A 38 -10.43 -2.23 4.08
C TRP A 38 -11.78 -2.12 4.81
N LEU A 39 -12.25 -0.91 5.05
CA LEU A 39 -13.49 -0.66 5.79
C LEU A 39 -14.72 -1.11 5.00
N ILE A 40 -14.79 -0.74 3.72
CA ILE A 40 -15.90 -1.09 2.83
C ILE A 40 -16.00 -2.62 2.70
N ALA A 41 -14.88 -3.31 2.56
CA ALA A 41 -14.85 -4.77 2.47
C ALA A 41 -15.34 -5.48 3.75
N HIS A 42 -15.40 -4.77 4.88
CA HIS A 42 -15.97 -5.23 6.15
C HIS A 42 -17.35 -4.63 6.42
N ASP A 43 -18.04 -4.12 5.40
CA ASP A 43 -19.36 -3.47 5.51
C ASP A 43 -19.38 -2.27 6.47
N ARG A 44 -18.28 -1.52 6.53
CA ARG A 44 -18.14 -0.33 7.38
C ARG A 44 -18.01 0.93 6.54
N GLU A 45 -18.77 1.95 6.89
CA GLU A 45 -18.65 3.27 6.27
C GLU A 45 -17.31 3.94 6.67
N PRO A 46 -16.47 4.34 5.69
CA PRO A 46 -15.23 5.03 5.98
C PRO A 46 -15.46 6.41 6.61
N THR A 47 -14.78 6.68 7.74
CA THR A 47 -14.91 7.97 8.42
C THR A 47 -14.43 9.14 7.55
N GLN A 48 -15.09 10.28 7.72
CA GLN A 48 -14.65 11.58 7.20
C GLN A 48 -13.90 12.40 8.26
N ASP A 49 -13.80 11.88 9.49
CA ASP A 49 -13.09 12.54 10.57
C ASP A 49 -11.60 12.66 10.25
N LYS A 50 -10.97 13.62 10.93
CA LYS A 50 -9.52 13.77 10.93
C LYS A 50 -8.98 13.48 12.32
N LYS A 51 -7.80 12.87 12.36
CA LYS A 51 -6.99 12.75 13.57
C LYS A 51 -5.67 13.46 13.32
N GLU A 52 -5.30 14.38 14.21
CA GLU A 52 -4.07 15.17 14.07
C GLU A 52 -4.00 15.94 12.73
N GLY A 53 -5.16 16.29 12.15
CA GLY A 53 -5.27 16.98 10.86
C GLY A 53 -5.36 16.07 9.63
N PHE A 54 -5.19 14.75 9.79
CA PHE A 54 -5.15 13.81 8.67
C PHE A 54 -6.26 12.76 8.76
N ARG A 55 -6.90 12.48 7.63
CA ARG A 55 -7.99 11.50 7.55
C ARG A 55 -7.45 10.07 7.50
N ILE A 56 -6.31 9.83 6.85
CA ILE A 56 -5.61 8.53 6.91
C ILE A 56 -5.43 8.00 8.34
N LEU A 57 -5.13 8.86 9.32
CA LEU A 57 -4.95 8.47 10.72
C LEU A 57 -6.26 8.12 11.42
N ALA A 58 -7.36 8.75 11.02
CA ALA A 58 -8.70 8.42 11.50
C ALA A 58 -9.19 7.08 10.91
N LEU A 59 -9.00 6.89 9.60
CA LEU A 59 -9.29 5.65 8.88
C LEU A 59 -8.50 4.47 9.46
N GLN A 60 -7.20 4.64 9.67
CA GLN A 60 -6.34 3.61 10.26
C GLN A 60 -6.86 3.20 11.64
N ARG A 61 -7.14 4.19 12.50
CA ARG A 61 -7.70 3.94 13.84
C ARG A 61 -9.04 3.22 13.77
N GLN A 62 -9.92 3.59 12.83
CA GLN A 62 -11.20 2.94 12.62
C GLN A 62 -10.99 1.48 12.18
N GLY A 63 -10.13 1.24 11.20
CA GLY A 63 -9.82 -0.08 10.64
C GLY A 63 -9.22 -1.04 11.66
N SER A 64 -8.42 -0.54 12.62
CA SER A 64 -7.81 -1.37 13.67
C SER A 64 -8.77 -1.80 14.79
N LYS A 65 -9.97 -1.23 14.88
CA LYS A 65 -10.93 -1.66 15.92
C LYS A 65 -11.37 -3.10 15.67
N GLY A 66 -11.02 -4.01 16.58
CA GLY A 66 -11.41 -5.42 16.51
C GLY A 66 -10.41 -6.33 15.80
N ASP A 67 -9.39 -5.78 15.12
CA ASP A 67 -8.30 -6.56 14.50
C ASP A 67 -6.93 -6.04 14.97
N PRO A 68 -6.32 -6.67 16.00
CA PRO A 68 -4.99 -6.30 16.49
C PRO A 68 -3.89 -6.40 15.43
N SER A 69 -4.01 -7.33 14.48
CA SER A 69 -3.01 -7.51 13.41
C SER A 69 -3.10 -6.38 12.38
N PHE A 70 -4.28 -5.81 12.14
CA PHE A 70 -4.42 -4.62 11.28
C PHE A 70 -3.74 -3.38 11.87
N ASN A 71 -3.66 -3.27 13.20
CA ASN A 71 -2.97 -2.16 13.88
C ASN A 71 -1.45 -2.12 13.61
N ALA A 72 -0.87 -3.14 12.99
CA ALA A 72 0.54 -3.15 12.59
C ALA A 72 0.87 -2.06 11.56
N CYS A 73 -0.09 -1.63 10.73
CA CYS A 73 0.13 -0.55 9.76
C CYS A 73 0.08 0.87 10.36
N ARG A 74 -0.12 1.01 11.68
CA ARG A 74 -0.28 2.32 12.32
C ARG A 74 0.91 3.24 12.09
N GLU A 75 2.12 2.73 12.27
CA GLU A 75 3.33 3.55 12.10
C GLU A 75 3.61 3.84 10.62
N THR A 76 3.27 2.93 9.70
CA THR A 76 3.33 3.21 8.26
C THR A 76 2.41 4.36 7.85
N ALA A 77 1.17 4.42 8.38
CA ALA A 77 0.27 5.54 8.12
C ALA A 77 0.81 6.87 8.67
N ARG A 78 1.48 6.85 9.84
CA ARG A 78 2.14 8.04 10.41
C ARG A 78 3.37 8.47 9.62
N GLU A 79 4.17 7.52 9.17
CA GLU A 79 5.36 7.79 8.36
C GLU A 79 4.99 8.43 7.02
N LEU A 80 3.88 8.00 6.40
CA LEU A 80 3.37 8.62 5.18
C LEU A 80 2.98 10.10 5.42
N VAL A 81 2.27 10.38 6.53
CA VAL A 81 1.95 11.75 6.95
C VAL A 81 3.21 12.58 7.22
N TYR A 82 4.23 11.96 7.83
CA TYR A 82 5.51 12.63 8.09
C TYR A 82 6.19 13.06 6.78
N HIS A 83 6.34 12.16 5.81
CA HIS A 83 6.95 12.52 4.53
C HIS A 83 6.13 13.51 3.73
N TYR A 84 4.80 13.37 3.74
CA TYR A 84 3.89 14.35 3.17
C TYR A 84 4.15 15.75 3.73
N ASN A 85 4.25 15.90 5.06
CA ASN A 85 4.52 17.18 5.69
C ASN A 85 5.90 17.74 5.32
N LEU A 86 6.94 16.90 5.27
CA LEU A 86 8.27 17.35 4.89
C LEU A 86 8.33 17.91 3.45
N ILE A 87 7.54 17.35 2.54
CA ILE A 87 7.50 17.76 1.13
C ILE A 87 6.62 18.99 0.95
N THR A 88 5.47 19.04 1.61
CA THR A 88 4.50 20.15 1.45
C THR A 88 4.89 21.42 2.21
N LEU A 89 5.53 21.30 3.38
CA LEU A 89 5.95 22.46 4.17
C LEU A 89 7.27 23.07 3.68
N ASN A 90 8.11 22.31 2.97
CA ASN A 90 9.36 22.80 2.41
C ASN A 90 9.73 22.09 1.09
N PRO A 91 9.00 22.39 -0.01
CA PRO A 91 9.16 21.69 -1.28
C PRO A 91 10.53 21.91 -1.92
N GLU A 92 11.18 23.04 -1.67
CA GLU A 92 12.49 23.40 -2.23
C GLU A 92 13.66 22.81 -1.44
N HIS A 93 13.39 22.00 -0.40
CA HIS A 93 14.45 21.37 0.36
C HIS A 93 15.30 20.46 -0.53
N LYS A 94 16.63 20.49 -0.37
CA LYS A 94 17.60 19.68 -1.13
C LYS A 94 17.37 18.15 -1.10
N GLU A 95 16.54 17.68 -0.18
CA GLU A 95 16.22 16.25 0.01
C GLU A 95 14.80 15.89 -0.45
N THR A 96 14.05 16.82 -1.06
CA THR A 96 12.66 16.59 -1.45
C THR A 96 12.52 15.37 -2.34
N GLU A 97 13.43 15.16 -3.31
CA GLU A 97 13.41 13.96 -4.16
C GLU A 97 13.55 12.66 -3.36
N GLN A 98 14.46 12.62 -2.38
CA GLN A 98 14.65 11.45 -1.52
C GLN A 98 13.43 11.22 -0.62
N ARG A 99 12.85 12.28 -0.07
CA ARG A 99 11.63 12.22 0.75
C ARG A 99 10.45 11.73 -0.07
N LEU A 100 10.37 12.11 -1.34
CA LEU A 100 9.33 11.67 -2.26
C LEU A 100 9.45 10.17 -2.56
N LYS A 101 10.66 9.67 -2.81
CA LYS A 101 10.92 8.23 -2.96
C LYS A 101 10.56 7.44 -1.70
N MET A 102 10.87 7.97 -0.52
CA MET A 102 10.45 7.36 0.74
C MET A 102 8.92 7.34 0.88
N ALA A 103 8.25 8.46 0.60
CA ALA A 103 6.78 8.54 0.60
C ALA A 103 6.14 7.50 -0.33
N GLU A 104 6.69 7.33 -1.53
CA GLU A 104 6.26 6.32 -2.51
C GLU A 104 6.39 4.90 -1.92
N MET A 105 7.56 4.54 -1.38
CA MET A 105 7.78 3.22 -0.79
C MET A 105 6.87 2.95 0.41
N VAL A 106 6.63 3.96 1.26
CA VAL A 106 5.76 3.85 2.44
C VAL A 106 4.30 3.68 2.02
N ALA A 107 3.83 4.45 1.03
CA ALA A 107 2.49 4.30 0.47
C ALA A 107 2.30 2.92 -0.19
N LYS A 108 3.27 2.49 -1.01
CA LYS A 108 3.29 1.15 -1.62
C LYS A 108 3.25 0.04 -0.56
N HIS A 109 4.05 0.16 0.49
CA HIS A 109 4.05 -0.79 1.60
C HIS A 109 2.68 -0.86 2.29
N LEU A 110 2.05 0.28 2.57
CA LEU A 110 0.71 0.31 3.15
C LEU A 110 -0.31 -0.41 2.25
N ILE A 111 -0.22 -0.17 0.94
CA ILE A 111 -1.12 -0.79 -0.04
C ILE A 111 -0.96 -2.31 -0.07
N LEU A 112 0.27 -2.79 -0.19
CA LEU A 112 0.57 -4.22 -0.20
C LEU A 112 0.19 -4.89 1.12
N PHE A 113 0.41 -4.23 2.25
CA PHE A 113 0.03 -4.74 3.56
C PHE A 113 -1.48 -4.94 3.67
N VAL A 114 -2.26 -3.89 3.35
CA VAL A 114 -3.73 -3.95 3.46
C VAL A 114 -4.33 -4.85 2.39
N GLY A 115 -3.80 -4.83 1.16
CA GLY A 115 -4.18 -5.75 0.08
C GLY A 115 -3.97 -7.21 0.47
N GLY A 116 -2.80 -7.54 1.04
CA GLY A 116 -2.54 -8.89 1.57
C GLY A 116 -3.48 -9.27 2.72
N LYS A 117 -3.84 -8.32 3.60
CA LYS A 117 -4.82 -8.55 4.66
C LYS A 117 -6.22 -8.84 4.12
N LEU A 118 -6.65 -8.09 3.10
CA LEU A 118 -7.90 -8.32 2.39
C LEU A 118 -7.89 -9.71 1.71
N GLN A 119 -6.77 -10.09 1.09
CA GLN A 119 -6.61 -11.39 0.44
C GLN A 119 -6.72 -12.55 1.43
N VAL A 120 -6.05 -12.45 2.58
CA VAL A 120 -6.12 -13.45 3.65
C VAL A 120 -7.55 -13.58 4.21
N ALA A 121 -8.30 -12.47 4.26
CA ALA A 121 -9.70 -12.48 4.68
C ALA A 121 -10.67 -13.00 3.60
N GLY A 122 -10.20 -13.20 2.36
CA GLY A 122 -11.06 -13.55 1.21
C GLY A 122 -12.00 -12.41 0.81
N LEU A 123 -11.62 -11.16 1.09
CA LEU A 123 -12.46 -9.98 0.89
C LEU A 123 -11.91 -9.12 -0.25
N GLY A 124 -12.68 -8.97 -1.33
CA GLY A 124 -12.33 -8.15 -2.50
C GLY A 124 -12.04 -8.95 -3.77
N GLU A 125 -11.86 -8.25 -4.87
CA GLU A 125 -11.49 -8.83 -6.17
C GLU A 125 -9.98 -8.72 -6.36
N PHE A 126 -9.31 -9.87 -6.33
CA PHE A 126 -7.87 -9.95 -6.57
C PHE A 126 -7.62 -10.41 -7.99
N CYS A 127 -6.71 -9.72 -8.69
CA CYS A 127 -6.21 -10.22 -9.95
C CYS A 127 -5.37 -11.48 -9.65
N CYS A 128 -5.92 -12.65 -9.96
CA CYS A 128 -5.26 -13.96 -9.83
C CYS A 128 -4.07 -14.16 -10.80
N SER A 129 -3.38 -13.08 -11.22
CA SER A 129 -2.14 -13.16 -12.00
C SER A 129 -0.91 -13.43 -11.12
N SER A 130 -1.10 -14.00 -9.92
CA SER A 130 0.00 -14.57 -9.15
C SER A 130 0.64 -15.66 -9.99
N LYS A 131 1.72 -15.33 -10.71
CA LYS A 131 2.67 -16.34 -11.21
C LYS A 131 3.02 -17.20 -10.01
N SER A 132 2.68 -18.48 -10.09
CA SER A 132 3.04 -19.44 -9.05
C SER A 132 4.56 -19.38 -8.89
N LEU A 133 5.04 -18.90 -7.74
CA LEU A 133 6.44 -19.00 -7.33
C LEU A 133 6.89 -20.47 -7.14
N ARG A 134 5.99 -21.44 -7.38
CA ARG A 134 6.19 -22.88 -7.19
C ARG A 134 5.96 -23.72 -8.45
N LEU A 135 6.10 -23.17 -9.65
CA LEU A 135 6.33 -23.96 -10.88
C LEU A 135 7.85 -23.91 -11.14
N ASP A 136 8.66 -24.96 -11.22
CA ASP A 136 8.49 -26.41 -11.24
C ASP A 136 9.72 -27.03 -10.56
N ASN A 137 9.59 -27.52 -9.32
CA ASN A 137 10.66 -28.32 -8.72
C ASN A 137 10.63 -29.78 -9.23
N ASP A 138 9.57 -30.17 -9.95
CA ASP A 138 9.44 -31.49 -10.59
C ASP A 138 10.09 -31.55 -11.98
N GLU A 139 10.19 -30.43 -12.71
CA GLU A 139 11.02 -30.37 -13.93
C GLU A 139 12.51 -30.43 -13.59
N LEU A 140 12.95 -29.73 -12.54
CA LEU A 140 14.36 -29.76 -12.09
C LEU A 140 14.80 -31.16 -11.64
N LYS A 141 13.91 -31.94 -11.02
CA LYS A 141 14.18 -33.34 -10.64
C LYS A 141 14.30 -34.29 -11.83
N LYS A 142 13.53 -34.06 -12.91
CA LYS A 142 13.67 -34.84 -14.15
C LYS A 142 14.99 -34.58 -14.86
N THR A 143 15.53 -33.37 -14.77
CA THR A 143 16.81 -33.02 -15.40
C THR A 143 18.01 -33.60 -14.63
N ILE A 144 17.94 -33.68 -13.30
CA ILE A 144 19.06 -34.14 -12.45
C ILE A 144 19.04 -35.68 -12.26
N GLY A 145 17.88 -36.33 -12.39
CA GLY A 145 17.72 -37.77 -12.19
C GLY A 145 18.14 -38.67 -13.37
N ALA A 146 18.61 -38.11 -14.50
CA ALA A 146 18.92 -38.86 -15.71
C ALA A 146 20.41 -39.25 -15.89
N GLU A 147 21.30 -38.90 -14.95
CA GLU A 147 22.75 -39.15 -15.11
C GLU A 147 23.31 -40.36 -14.36
N HIS A 148 22.49 -41.14 -13.63
CA HIS A 148 22.97 -42.36 -12.94
C HIS A 148 22.05 -43.58 -13.15
N ALA A 149 21.97 -44.06 -14.38
CA ALA A 149 21.57 -45.43 -14.71
C ALA A 149 22.46 -45.97 -15.83
#